data_AF-A0AAD8LCN2-F1
#
_entry.id   AF-A0AAD8LCN2-F1
#
_cell.length_a   1.000
_cell.length_b   1.000
_cell.length_c   1.000
_cell.angle_alpha   90.00
_cell.angle_beta   90.00
_cell.angle_gamma   90.00
#
_symmetry.space_group_name_H-M   'P 1'
#
loop_
_entity.id
_entity.type
_entity.pdbx_description
1 polymer ?
#
loop_
_entity_poly.entity_id
_entity_poly.type
_entity_poly.pdbx_seq_one_letter_code
_entity_poly.pdbx_strand_id
1 'polypeptide(L)'
;MSVYLNPTKQQRLVTSSKLILFSSTTMAATATAYALLLCLIFSYTYAATQITVDQDGQSRVEKSPPRRTEEELRTTYELWLARHGKTYNALGEKETRFQIFTDNLKFIDDHNFSDNQTYKLGLNQFADLTNDEYRSMYLGAKPDPYRRIAKLQRGDVSQRYAVQSNEMFPEKVDWRERGAVAPIKNQGGCGSCWAFSTVAAVEGVNKIVTGEMISLSEQELVDCDNVNNFGCNGGTMDLAFEFIVSNGGINSESDYPYKGVGDVCDPVRNKAKVVSIDGYEDVPPMNEKALMKAVAHQPVSVGIEASGREFQLYSSGVYSASCGTELDHGVVVVGYGSENGKDYWIVRNSWGSNWGEDGYIRMERNMVGRHASSGKCGITLMASYPVKYGNNNPSISNNVNSHQISSI
;
A
#
# COMPACT_ATOMS: atom_id res chain seq x y z
N MET A 1 -12.85 27.76 -70.69
CA MET A 1 -13.36 26.60 -71.46
C MET A 1 -13.61 25.49 -70.44
N SER A 2 -14.85 25.01 -70.28
CA SER A 2 -15.30 23.95 -69.33
C SER A 2 -15.00 24.21 -67.83
N VAL A 3 -15.94 24.54 -66.92
CA VAL A 3 -17.28 23.96 -66.61
C VAL A 3 -17.11 22.48 -66.20
N TYR A 4 -17.33 22.05 -64.95
CA TYR A 4 -18.59 21.89 -64.18
C TYR A 4 -18.25 21.83 -62.65
N LEU A 5 -19.13 21.82 -61.64
CA LEU A 5 -20.61 21.83 -61.49
C LEU A 5 -20.99 22.52 -60.14
N ASN A 6 -22.28 22.76 -59.90
CA ASN A 6 -22.94 23.09 -58.61
C ASN A 6 -24.32 22.37 -58.66
N PRO A 7 -24.90 21.78 -57.58
CA PRO A 7 -25.90 22.58 -56.85
C PRO A 7 -26.18 22.19 -55.37
N THR A 8 -26.43 23.21 -54.55
CA THR A 8 -27.46 23.31 -53.48
C THR A 8 -27.86 22.09 -52.60
N LYS A 9 -27.88 22.29 -51.27
CA LYS A 9 -29.14 22.55 -50.52
C LYS A 9 -28.90 22.85 -49.03
N GLN A 10 -29.66 23.83 -48.50
CA GLN A 10 -29.89 23.96 -47.06
C GLN A 10 -30.77 22.81 -46.56
N GLN A 11 -30.43 22.21 -45.42
CA GLN A 11 -31.41 21.52 -44.58
C GLN A 11 -31.18 21.82 -43.09
N ARG A 12 -32.29 21.80 -42.35
CA ARG A 12 -32.46 22.27 -40.97
C ARG A 12 -31.66 21.41 -39.98
N LEU A 13 -30.99 22.03 -39.02
CA LEU A 13 -30.71 21.37 -37.74
C LEU A 13 -32.04 21.18 -37.00
N VAL A 14 -32.41 19.93 -36.74
CA VAL A 14 -33.47 19.58 -35.77
C VAL A 14 -32.78 19.15 -34.49
N THR A 15 -33.04 19.87 -33.39
CA THR A 15 -32.57 19.52 -32.06
C THR A 15 -33.27 18.26 -31.55
N SER A 16 -32.52 17.20 -31.26
CA SER A 16 -33.01 15.98 -30.61
C SER A 16 -32.37 15.80 -29.24
N SER A 17 -32.85 16.56 -28.25
CA SER A 17 -32.48 16.37 -26.84
C SER A 17 -33.12 15.10 -26.27
N LYS A 18 -32.51 13.93 -26.48
CA LYS A 18 -32.80 12.74 -25.67
C LYS A 18 -32.02 12.81 -24.36
N LEU A 19 -32.60 13.54 -23.40
CA LEU A 19 -32.14 13.57 -22.03
C LEU A 19 -32.38 12.18 -21.42
N ILE A 20 -31.32 11.39 -21.21
CA ILE A 20 -31.42 10.12 -20.48
C ILE A 20 -31.54 10.46 -19.00
N LEU A 21 -32.77 10.68 -18.55
CA LEU A 21 -33.14 10.71 -17.14
C LEU A 21 -33.02 9.30 -16.56
N PHE A 22 -31.80 8.87 -16.24
CA PHE A 22 -31.61 7.85 -15.22
C PHE A 22 -32.15 8.42 -13.91
N SER A 23 -33.22 7.82 -13.41
CA SER A 23 -33.92 8.36 -12.25
C SER A 23 -33.01 8.39 -11.02
N SER A 24 -33.00 9.50 -10.28
CA SER A 24 -32.30 9.59 -8.99
C SER A 24 -32.79 8.52 -8.01
N THR A 25 -34.05 8.10 -8.13
CA THR A 25 -34.63 6.94 -7.44
C THR A 25 -33.93 5.62 -7.76
N THR A 26 -33.49 5.37 -9.00
CA THR A 26 -32.76 4.13 -9.34
C THR A 26 -31.35 4.10 -8.75
N MET A 27 -30.62 5.23 -8.74
CA MET A 27 -29.30 5.28 -8.09
C MET A 27 -29.40 5.23 -6.56
N ALA A 28 -30.42 5.87 -5.97
CA ALA A 28 -30.68 5.76 -4.54
C ALA A 28 -31.03 4.31 -4.16
N ALA A 29 -31.90 3.65 -4.93
CA ALA A 29 -32.29 2.25 -4.70
C ALA A 29 -31.09 1.30 -4.77
N THR A 30 -30.22 1.43 -5.78
CA THR A 30 -29.00 0.61 -5.87
C THR A 30 -28.02 0.91 -4.74
N ALA A 31 -27.81 2.18 -4.38
CA ALA A 31 -26.96 2.54 -3.24
C ALA A 31 -27.49 1.98 -1.91
N THR A 32 -28.81 2.05 -1.67
CA THR A 32 -29.43 1.41 -0.49
C THR A 32 -29.39 -0.11 -0.54
N ALA A 33 -29.48 -0.72 -1.72
CA ALA A 33 -29.35 -2.17 -1.87
C ALA A 33 -27.91 -2.62 -1.59
N TYR A 34 -26.89 -1.91 -2.07
CA TYR A 34 -25.48 -2.16 -1.73
C TYR A 34 -25.19 -1.88 -0.26
N ALA A 35 -25.76 -0.83 0.34
CA ALA A 35 -25.62 -0.57 1.77
C ALA A 35 -26.27 -1.67 2.62
N LEU A 36 -27.45 -2.16 2.24
CA LEU A 36 -28.10 -3.31 2.89
C LEU A 36 -27.34 -4.61 2.66
N LEU A 37 -26.75 -4.83 1.48
CA LEU A 37 -25.86 -5.98 1.23
C LEU A 37 -24.60 -5.91 2.11
N LEU A 38 -23.97 -4.74 2.21
CA LEU A 38 -22.82 -4.50 3.09
C LEU A 38 -23.20 -4.73 4.54
N CYS A 39 -24.35 -4.20 5.00
CA CYS A 39 -24.86 -4.48 6.33
C CYS A 39 -25.10 -5.98 6.56
N LEU A 40 -25.67 -6.71 5.60
CA LEU A 40 -25.89 -8.16 5.72
C LEU A 40 -24.58 -8.97 5.74
N ILE A 41 -23.56 -8.55 4.98
CA ILE A 41 -22.22 -9.14 5.00
C ILE A 41 -21.53 -8.87 6.35
N PHE A 42 -21.78 -7.72 6.98
CA PHE A 42 -21.26 -7.39 8.32
C PHE A 42 -22.14 -7.88 9.49
N SER A 43 -23.41 -8.24 9.28
CA SER A 43 -24.35 -8.58 10.36
C SER A 43 -24.53 -10.09 10.63
N TYR A 44 -23.98 -10.97 9.79
CA TYR A 44 -24.02 -12.42 10.01
C TYR A 44 -22.74 -12.96 10.68
N THR A 45 -22.34 -12.33 11.78
CA THR A 45 -21.50 -12.95 12.81
C THR A 45 -22.37 -13.40 13.99
N TYR A 46 -23.31 -14.32 13.74
CA TYR A 46 -23.91 -15.07 14.84
C TYR A 46 -22.86 -16.03 15.40
N ALA A 47 -22.26 -15.65 16.52
CA ALA A 47 -21.49 -16.59 17.34
C ALA A 47 -22.43 -17.73 17.76
N ALA A 48 -22.11 -18.96 17.37
CA ALA A 48 -22.89 -20.12 17.78
C ALA A 48 -22.59 -20.41 19.25
N THR A 49 -23.47 -19.93 20.14
CA THR A 49 -23.42 -20.22 21.57
C THR A 49 -24.00 -21.61 21.82
N GLN A 50 -23.12 -22.59 21.99
CA GLN A 50 -23.48 -23.90 22.53
C GLN A 50 -23.52 -23.78 24.06
N ILE A 51 -24.64 -24.18 24.68
CA ILE A 51 -24.72 -24.32 26.13
C ILE A 51 -24.40 -25.77 26.46
N THR A 52 -23.20 -26.02 26.97
CA THR A 52 -22.81 -27.31 27.54
C THR A 52 -23.05 -27.29 29.04
N VAL A 53 -23.63 -28.37 29.56
CA VAL A 53 -23.89 -28.53 31.01
C VAL A 53 -22.92 -29.58 31.51
N ASP A 54 -21.95 -29.16 32.32
CA ASP A 54 -21.01 -30.08 32.98
C ASP A 54 -21.76 -30.96 34.00
N GLN A 55 -21.17 -32.09 34.40
CA GLN A 55 -21.84 -33.06 35.31
C GLN A 55 -22.25 -32.48 36.68
N ASP A 56 -21.68 -31.34 37.09
CA ASP A 56 -22.05 -30.58 38.30
C ASP A 56 -23.17 -29.53 38.07
N GLY A 57 -23.81 -29.50 36.89
CA GLY A 57 -24.98 -28.65 36.63
C GLY A 57 -24.68 -27.18 36.34
N GLN A 58 -23.41 -26.80 36.13
CA GLN A 58 -23.06 -25.46 35.65
C GLN A 58 -23.17 -25.39 34.12
N SER A 59 -23.92 -24.38 33.63
CA SER A 59 -23.97 -24.05 32.20
C SER A 59 -22.72 -23.28 31.79
N ARG A 60 -21.91 -23.85 30.90
CA ARG A 60 -20.85 -23.13 30.18
C ARG A 60 -21.37 -22.69 28.82
N VAL A 61 -21.13 -21.43 28.49
CA VAL A 61 -21.36 -20.89 27.15
C VAL A 61 -20.08 -21.09 26.35
N GLU A 62 -20.01 -22.17 25.58
CA GLU A 62 -18.91 -22.35 24.62
C GLU A 62 -19.13 -21.42 23.43
N LYS A 63 -18.37 -20.32 23.45
CA LYS A 63 -18.11 -19.47 22.30
C LYS A 63 -17.39 -20.31 21.22
N SER A 64 -18.05 -20.55 20.09
CA SER A 64 -17.42 -21.18 18.90
C SER A 64 -17.46 -20.27 17.66
N PRO A 65 -16.44 -20.31 16.77
CA PRO A 65 -16.45 -19.58 15.50
C PRO A 65 -17.68 -19.93 14.64
N PRO A 66 -18.18 -18.99 13.80
CA PRO A 66 -19.36 -19.23 12.97
C PRO A 66 -19.14 -20.39 11.99
N ARG A 67 -19.93 -21.46 12.14
CA ARG A 67 -19.96 -22.57 11.17
C ARG A 67 -20.98 -22.23 10.08
N ARG A 68 -20.52 -22.06 8.84
CA ARG A 68 -21.37 -21.90 7.66
C ARG A 68 -21.60 -23.24 6.95
N THR A 69 -22.78 -23.38 6.38
CA THR A 69 -23.13 -24.46 5.44
C THR A 69 -22.43 -24.28 4.09
N GLU A 70 -22.37 -25.32 3.27
CA GLU A 70 -21.80 -25.18 1.92
C GLU A 70 -22.59 -24.17 1.07
N GLU A 71 -23.92 -24.11 1.18
CA GLU A 71 -24.78 -23.16 0.46
C GLU A 71 -24.44 -21.70 0.82
N GLU A 72 -24.23 -21.40 2.10
CA GLU A 72 -23.80 -20.07 2.57
C GLU A 72 -22.39 -19.73 2.09
N LEU A 73 -21.46 -20.69 2.11
CA LEU A 73 -20.09 -20.50 1.59
C LEU A 73 -20.10 -20.21 0.09
N ARG A 74 -20.84 -21.00 -0.70
CA ARG A 74 -21.02 -20.79 -2.15
C ARG A 74 -21.61 -19.42 -2.45
N THR A 75 -22.69 -19.05 -1.74
CA THR A 75 -23.34 -17.73 -1.89
C THR A 75 -22.37 -16.59 -1.56
N THR A 76 -21.62 -16.70 -0.47
CA THR A 76 -20.60 -15.71 -0.07
C THR A 76 -19.50 -15.59 -1.12
N TYR A 77 -19.06 -16.72 -1.70
CA TYR A 77 -18.06 -16.75 -2.76
C TYR A 77 -18.55 -16.11 -4.06
N GLU A 78 -19.74 -16.42 -4.56
CA GLU A 78 -20.27 -15.77 -5.79
C GLU A 78 -20.43 -14.25 -5.61
N LEU A 79 -20.86 -13.80 -4.43
CA LEU A 79 -20.91 -12.36 -4.09
C LEU A 79 -19.52 -11.72 -4.04
N TRP A 80 -18.53 -12.43 -3.51
CA TRP A 80 -17.14 -11.98 -3.50
C TRP A 80 -16.55 -11.92 -4.92
N LEU A 81 -16.81 -12.91 -5.78
CA LEU A 81 -16.40 -12.90 -7.19
C LEU A 81 -16.96 -11.68 -7.93
N ALA A 82 -18.27 -11.42 -7.75
CA ALA A 82 -18.92 -10.25 -8.34
C ALA A 82 -18.34 -8.92 -7.84
N ARG A 83 -18.06 -8.81 -6.52
CA ARG A 83 -17.46 -7.62 -5.91
C ARG A 83 -16.04 -7.34 -6.41
N HIS A 84 -15.23 -8.38 -6.62
CA HIS A 84 -13.82 -8.26 -7.01
C HIS A 84 -13.59 -8.44 -8.53
N GLY A 85 -14.65 -8.59 -9.33
CA GLY A 85 -14.56 -8.73 -10.79
C GLY A 85 -13.84 -10.01 -11.24
N LYS A 86 -13.86 -11.07 -10.42
CA LYS A 86 -13.11 -12.31 -10.64
C LYS A 86 -13.91 -13.28 -11.54
N THR A 87 -13.26 -13.82 -12.55
CA THR A 87 -13.82 -14.82 -13.47
C THR A 87 -12.77 -15.88 -13.80
N TYR A 88 -13.14 -17.16 -13.74
CA TYR A 88 -12.25 -18.28 -14.08
C TYR A 88 -12.86 -19.09 -15.22
N ASN A 89 -12.04 -19.38 -16.23
CA ASN A 89 -12.46 -20.07 -17.45
C ASN A 89 -11.83 -21.46 -17.60
N ALA A 90 -10.78 -21.78 -16.83
CA ALA A 90 -10.15 -23.09 -16.86
C ALA A 90 -11.01 -24.13 -16.10
N LEU A 91 -11.06 -25.35 -16.63
CA LEU A 91 -11.83 -26.45 -16.05
C LEU A 91 -11.34 -26.77 -14.63
N GLY A 92 -12.25 -26.70 -13.65
CA GLY A 92 -11.94 -26.95 -12.24
C GLY A 92 -11.33 -25.76 -11.48
N GLU A 93 -10.82 -24.72 -12.15
CA GLU A 93 -10.16 -23.58 -11.48
C GLU A 93 -11.10 -22.86 -10.50
N LYS A 94 -12.35 -22.59 -10.90
CA LYS A 94 -13.35 -21.96 -10.02
C LYS A 94 -13.58 -22.75 -8.72
N GLU A 95 -13.47 -24.07 -8.78
CA GLU A 95 -13.64 -24.97 -7.64
C GLU A 95 -12.41 -24.98 -6.72
N THR A 96 -11.20 -25.03 -7.30
CA THR A 96 -9.96 -24.87 -6.53
C THR A 96 -9.92 -23.52 -5.81
N ARG A 97 -10.31 -22.44 -6.51
CA ARG A 97 -10.42 -21.08 -5.96
C ARG A 97 -11.48 -20.98 -4.86
N PHE A 98 -12.61 -21.69 -4.98
CA PHE A 98 -13.61 -21.80 -3.91
C PHE A 98 -13.07 -22.50 -2.65
N GLN A 99 -12.30 -23.58 -2.82
CA GLN A 99 -11.71 -24.31 -1.69
C GLN A 99 -10.67 -23.45 -0.93
N ILE A 100 -9.84 -22.71 -1.67
CA ILE A 100 -8.87 -21.74 -1.10
C ILE A 100 -9.61 -20.61 -0.38
N PHE A 101 -10.64 -20.04 -1.02
CA PHE A 101 -11.51 -19.02 -0.43
C PHE A 101 -12.15 -19.48 0.89
N THR A 102 -12.63 -20.72 0.94
CA THR A 102 -13.23 -21.30 2.14
C THR A 102 -12.22 -21.46 3.28
N ASP A 103 -10.98 -21.87 2.98
CA ASP A 103 -9.93 -21.97 4.00
C ASP A 103 -9.48 -20.58 4.50
N ASN A 104 -9.35 -19.60 3.60
CA ASN A 104 -9.06 -18.21 3.97
C ASN A 104 -10.20 -17.59 4.81
N LEU A 105 -11.47 -17.84 4.46
CA LEU A 105 -12.62 -17.39 5.24
C LEU A 105 -12.62 -17.98 6.65
N LYS A 106 -12.38 -19.29 6.77
CA LYS A 106 -12.26 -19.95 8.08
C LYS A 106 -11.14 -19.32 8.92
N PHE A 107 -9.96 -19.09 8.34
CA PHE A 107 -8.84 -18.42 9.02
C PHE A 107 -9.20 -17.00 9.49
N ILE A 108 -9.93 -16.24 8.65
CA ILE A 108 -10.46 -14.91 8.99
C ILE A 108 -11.42 -14.99 10.18
N ASP A 109 -12.35 -15.95 10.19
CA ASP A 109 -13.31 -16.14 11.29
C ASP A 109 -12.59 -16.52 12.58
N ASP A 110 -11.72 -17.54 12.56
CA ASP A 110 -10.98 -18.04 13.73
C ASP A 110 -10.13 -16.92 14.36
N HIS A 111 -9.48 -16.09 13.54
CA HIS A 111 -8.76 -14.89 14.01
C HIS A 111 -9.71 -13.84 14.60
N ASN A 112 -10.73 -13.43 13.83
CA ASN A 112 -11.64 -12.35 14.20
C ASN A 112 -12.51 -12.67 15.42
N PHE A 113 -12.72 -13.96 15.71
CA PHE A 113 -13.46 -14.49 16.85
C PHE A 113 -12.71 -14.39 18.18
N SER A 114 -11.38 -14.33 18.14
CA SER A 114 -10.56 -14.21 19.34
C SER A 114 -10.80 -12.86 20.03
N ASP A 115 -11.12 -12.90 21.33
CA ASP A 115 -11.19 -11.68 22.15
C ASP A 115 -9.79 -11.01 22.22
N ASN A 116 -9.74 -9.67 22.37
CA ASN A 116 -8.52 -8.84 22.43
C ASN A 116 -7.66 -8.68 21.16
N GLN A 117 -8.17 -9.01 19.96
CA GLN A 117 -7.46 -8.67 18.71
C GLN A 117 -7.41 -7.15 18.45
N THR A 118 -6.22 -6.61 18.19
CA THR A 118 -6.02 -5.17 17.84
C THR A 118 -6.25 -4.87 16.36
N TYR A 119 -6.43 -5.91 15.53
CA TYR A 119 -6.67 -5.82 14.09
C TYR A 119 -7.63 -6.91 13.62
N LYS A 120 -8.27 -6.68 12.48
CA LYS A 120 -9.21 -7.61 11.84
C LYS A 120 -8.69 -8.02 10.46
N LEU A 121 -8.96 -9.28 10.13
CA LEU A 121 -8.77 -9.82 8.78
C LEU A 121 -10.09 -9.76 8.01
N GLY A 122 -10.03 -9.81 6.68
CA GLY A 122 -11.23 -9.73 5.83
C GLY A 122 -11.05 -10.35 4.45
N LEU A 123 -12.19 -10.59 3.79
CA LEU A 123 -12.26 -11.12 2.43
C LEU A 123 -11.89 -10.05 1.39
N ASN A 124 -10.62 -9.66 1.36
CA ASN A 124 -10.07 -8.78 0.35
C ASN A 124 -9.85 -9.51 -1.00
N GLN A 125 -9.24 -8.84 -1.98
CA GLN A 125 -9.04 -9.37 -3.34
C GLN A 125 -8.09 -10.58 -3.46
N PHE A 126 -7.41 -10.97 -2.37
CA PHE A 126 -6.51 -12.12 -2.30
C PHE A 126 -7.12 -13.34 -1.58
N ALA A 127 -8.40 -13.30 -1.23
CA ALA A 127 -9.07 -14.39 -0.52
C ALA A 127 -9.12 -15.71 -1.33
N ASP A 128 -9.01 -15.67 -2.66
CA ASP A 128 -8.93 -16.85 -3.54
C ASP A 128 -7.49 -17.38 -3.76
N LEU A 129 -6.49 -16.79 -3.10
CA LEU A 129 -5.07 -17.16 -3.26
C LEU A 129 -4.56 -17.90 -2.03
N THR A 130 -3.78 -18.96 -2.29
CA THR A 130 -2.93 -19.55 -1.26
C THR A 130 -1.86 -18.53 -0.84
N ASN A 131 -1.27 -18.72 0.35
CA ASN A 131 -0.20 -17.83 0.80
C ASN A 131 1.03 -17.92 -0.12
N ASP A 132 1.35 -19.10 -0.66
CA ASP A 132 2.46 -19.27 -1.62
C ASP A 132 2.23 -18.54 -2.96
N GLU A 133 1.00 -18.60 -3.51
CA GLU A 133 0.64 -17.81 -4.70
C GLU A 133 0.75 -16.31 -4.43
N TYR A 134 0.22 -15.85 -3.29
CA TYR A 134 0.32 -14.45 -2.86
C TYR A 134 1.79 -14.00 -2.75
N ARG A 135 2.64 -14.78 -2.07
CA ARG A 135 4.07 -14.50 -1.91
C ARG A 135 4.80 -14.43 -3.25
N SER A 136 4.49 -15.35 -4.16
CA SER A 136 5.11 -15.43 -5.49
C SER A 136 4.72 -14.27 -6.41
N MET A 137 3.50 -13.75 -6.29
CA MET A 137 2.95 -12.77 -7.24
C MET A 137 3.01 -11.30 -6.79
N TYR A 138 2.90 -11.02 -5.49
CA TYR A 138 2.71 -9.64 -4.99
C TYR A 138 3.88 -9.08 -4.18
N LEU A 139 4.84 -9.92 -3.82
CA LEU A 139 6.07 -9.54 -3.12
C LEU A 139 7.21 -9.39 -4.13
N GLY A 140 8.32 -8.75 -3.75
CA GLY A 140 9.40 -8.46 -4.70
C GLY A 140 10.49 -7.50 -4.27
N ALA A 141 10.53 -7.04 -3.01
CA ALA A 141 11.76 -6.41 -2.53
C ALA A 141 12.87 -7.47 -2.51
N LYS A 142 14.06 -7.11 -2.99
CA LYS A 142 15.26 -7.96 -2.90
C LYS A 142 16.34 -7.20 -2.16
N PRO A 143 16.26 -7.11 -0.82
CA PRO A 143 17.30 -6.48 -0.03
C PRO A 143 18.63 -7.14 -0.27
N ASP A 144 19.70 -6.35 -0.36
CA ASP A 144 21.07 -6.85 -0.32
C ASP A 144 21.62 -6.68 1.11
N PRO A 145 21.78 -7.76 1.90
CA PRO A 145 22.40 -7.68 3.21
C PRO A 145 23.86 -7.25 3.16
N TYR A 146 24.62 -7.66 2.13
CA TYR A 146 26.04 -7.34 1.99
C TYR A 146 26.24 -5.85 1.69
N ARG A 147 25.46 -5.25 0.78
CA ARG A 147 25.49 -3.80 0.52
C ARG A 147 25.15 -2.99 1.77
N ARG A 148 24.12 -3.39 2.53
CA ARG A 148 23.74 -2.73 3.79
C ARG A 148 24.83 -2.83 4.86
N ILE A 149 25.40 -4.02 5.08
CA ILE A 149 26.52 -4.22 6.02
C ILE A 149 27.75 -3.40 5.58
N ALA A 150 28.06 -3.35 4.29
CA ALA A 150 29.18 -2.58 3.77
C ALA A 150 29.00 -1.07 3.93
N LYS A 151 27.79 -0.53 3.69
CA LYS A 151 27.46 0.89 3.99
C LYS A 151 27.68 1.20 5.49
N LEU A 152 27.19 0.34 6.37
CA LEU A 152 27.37 0.49 7.83
C LEU A 152 28.85 0.45 8.25
N GLN A 153 29.64 -0.47 7.68
CA GLN A 153 31.07 -0.60 7.98
C GLN A 153 31.91 0.58 7.49
N ARG A 154 31.52 1.24 6.39
CA ARG A 154 32.19 2.45 5.88
C ARG A 154 31.76 3.73 6.60
N GLY A 155 30.64 3.70 7.34
CA GLY A 155 30.05 4.89 7.96
C GLY A 155 29.24 5.75 6.99
N ASP A 156 28.78 5.19 5.87
CA ASP A 156 28.04 5.90 4.82
C ASP A 156 26.61 6.29 5.24
N VAL A 157 26.15 5.82 6.42
CA VAL A 157 24.79 6.07 6.92
C VAL A 157 24.71 7.47 7.53
N SER A 158 23.82 8.30 6.96
CA SER A 158 23.62 9.67 7.39
C SER A 158 23.22 9.79 8.86
N GLN A 159 23.80 10.79 9.53
CA GLN A 159 23.46 11.16 10.90
C GLN A 159 22.37 12.26 10.97
N ARG A 160 21.82 12.70 9.83
CA ARG A 160 20.78 13.75 9.74
C ARG A 160 19.58 13.47 10.66
N TYR A 161 19.13 12.21 10.69
CA TYR A 161 18.04 11.75 11.55
C TYR A 161 18.52 10.85 12.71
N ALA A 162 19.81 10.93 13.08
CA ALA A 162 20.23 10.44 14.38
C ALA A 162 19.52 11.25 15.49
N VAL A 163 19.08 10.55 16.54
CA VAL A 163 18.22 11.14 17.59
C VAL A 163 19.08 11.61 18.74
N GLN A 164 18.86 12.86 19.17
CA GLN A 164 19.55 13.44 20.32
C GLN A 164 18.81 13.13 21.63
N SER A 165 19.49 13.24 22.77
CA SER A 165 18.86 13.07 24.07
C SER A 165 17.79 14.14 24.31
N ASN A 166 16.61 13.72 24.77
CA ASN A 166 15.45 14.59 25.04
C ASN A 166 14.87 15.30 23.81
N GLU A 167 15.19 14.85 22.59
CA GLU A 167 14.53 15.34 21.37
C GLU A 167 13.04 14.95 21.37
N MET A 168 12.17 15.94 21.16
CA MET A 168 10.71 15.74 21.07
C MET A 168 10.26 15.78 19.62
N PHE A 169 9.27 14.96 19.30
CA PHE A 169 8.63 14.87 17.98
C PHE A 169 7.12 15.14 18.14
N PRO A 170 6.40 15.51 17.07
CA PRO A 170 4.94 15.50 17.08
C PRO A 170 4.41 14.14 17.55
N GLU A 171 3.26 14.11 18.24
CA GLU A 171 2.67 12.83 18.70
C GLU A 171 2.05 12.04 17.56
N LYS A 172 1.51 12.76 16.56
CA LYS A 172 0.91 12.23 15.33
C LYS A 172 1.50 12.97 14.13
N VAL A 173 1.77 12.23 13.05
CA VAL A 173 2.06 12.78 11.72
C VAL A 173 1.21 12.02 10.71
N ASP A 174 0.60 12.73 9.77
CA ASP A 174 -0.08 12.14 8.62
C ASP A 174 0.12 13.01 7.38
N TRP A 175 0.97 12.55 6.46
CA TRP A 175 1.26 13.27 5.21
C TRP A 175 0.07 13.29 4.24
N ARG A 176 -0.96 12.45 4.45
CA ARG A 176 -2.21 12.48 3.67
C ARG A 176 -3.00 13.75 3.99
N GLU A 177 -3.07 14.13 5.27
CA GLU A 177 -3.72 15.38 5.74
C GLU A 177 -3.02 16.63 5.18
N ARG A 178 -1.75 16.50 4.78
CA ARG A 178 -0.91 17.55 4.15
C ARG A 178 -0.93 17.50 2.62
N GLY A 179 -1.66 16.57 2.02
CA GLY A 179 -1.71 16.35 0.58
C GLY A 179 -0.37 15.90 -0.04
N ALA A 180 0.56 15.38 0.78
CA ALA A 180 1.90 14.90 0.39
C ALA A 180 1.96 13.37 0.22
N VAL A 181 0.82 12.78 -0.12
CA VAL A 181 0.68 11.37 -0.51
C VAL A 181 -0.26 11.32 -1.71
N ALA A 182 0.19 10.75 -2.83
CA ALA A 182 -0.66 10.56 -4.00
C ALA A 182 -1.69 9.43 -3.76
N PRO A 183 -2.76 9.31 -4.59
CA PRO A 183 -3.71 8.21 -4.49
C PRO A 183 -3.06 6.83 -4.49
N ILE A 184 -3.72 5.85 -3.86
CA ILE A 184 -3.25 4.46 -3.85
C ILE A 184 -3.23 3.90 -5.28
N LYS A 185 -2.11 3.29 -5.65
CA LYS A 185 -1.90 2.57 -6.92
C LYS A 185 -1.91 1.05 -6.68
N ASN A 186 -1.85 0.26 -7.76
CA ASN A 186 -1.81 -1.21 -7.70
C ASN A 186 -0.71 -1.77 -8.61
N GLN A 187 0.25 -2.50 -8.04
CA GLN A 187 1.36 -3.14 -8.76
C GLN A 187 0.95 -4.41 -9.54
N GLY A 188 -0.26 -4.93 -9.30
CA GLY A 188 -0.69 -6.22 -9.88
C GLY A 188 0.23 -7.38 -9.48
N GLY A 189 0.43 -8.33 -10.40
CA GLY A 189 1.29 -9.51 -10.21
C GLY A 189 2.77 -9.28 -10.54
N CYS A 190 3.27 -8.06 -10.39
CA CYS A 190 4.66 -7.69 -10.67
C CYS A 190 5.38 -7.35 -9.37
N GLY A 191 6.55 -7.94 -9.12
CA GLY A 191 7.41 -7.69 -7.96
C GLY A 191 8.11 -6.31 -8.00
N SER A 192 7.33 -5.24 -8.17
CA SER A 192 7.78 -3.85 -8.38
C SER A 192 7.48 -2.93 -7.19
N CYS A 193 7.15 -3.49 -6.03
CA CYS A 193 6.90 -2.74 -4.80
C CYS A 193 8.07 -1.82 -4.39
N TRP A 194 9.31 -2.17 -4.76
CA TRP A 194 10.48 -1.29 -4.66
C TRP A 194 10.31 0.01 -5.46
N ALA A 195 9.78 -0.04 -6.68
CA ALA A 195 9.50 1.13 -7.52
C ALA A 195 8.34 1.97 -6.93
N PHE A 196 7.25 1.34 -6.50
CA PHE A 196 6.12 2.05 -5.85
C PHE A 196 6.54 2.74 -4.55
N SER A 197 7.33 2.07 -3.71
CA SER A 197 7.90 2.64 -2.47
C SER A 197 8.79 3.85 -2.76
N THR A 198 9.64 3.75 -3.79
CA THR A 198 10.53 4.84 -4.24
C THR A 198 9.72 6.03 -4.75
N VAL A 199 8.84 5.80 -5.72
CA VAL A 199 8.00 6.84 -6.34
C VAL A 199 7.18 7.57 -5.27
N ALA A 200 6.53 6.85 -4.37
CA ALA A 200 5.70 7.46 -3.34
C ALA A 200 6.47 8.38 -2.39
N ALA A 201 7.75 8.10 -2.10
CA ALA A 201 8.61 9.00 -1.33
C ALA A 201 9.07 10.22 -2.15
N VAL A 202 9.33 10.06 -3.45
CA VAL A 202 9.67 11.17 -4.36
C VAL A 202 8.47 12.10 -4.60
N GLU A 203 7.27 11.55 -4.81
CA GLU A 203 6.00 12.28 -4.86
C GLU A 203 5.81 13.15 -3.60
N GLY A 204 6.05 12.55 -2.43
CA GLY A 204 5.94 13.21 -1.13
C GLY A 204 6.93 14.35 -0.93
N VAL A 205 8.24 14.10 -1.14
CA VAL A 205 9.26 15.15 -0.97
C VAL A 205 9.10 16.27 -2.01
N ASN A 206 8.67 15.96 -3.24
CA ASN A 206 8.37 16.97 -4.25
C ASN A 206 7.26 17.90 -3.76
N LYS A 207 6.13 17.33 -3.30
CA LYS A 207 5.02 18.12 -2.75
C LYS A 207 5.44 18.99 -1.57
N ILE A 208 6.29 18.49 -0.68
CA ILE A 208 6.79 19.23 0.49
C ILE A 208 7.68 20.41 0.08
N VAL A 209 8.53 20.23 -0.93
CA VAL A 209 9.52 21.24 -1.36
C VAL A 209 8.95 22.26 -2.36
N THR A 210 8.11 21.83 -3.31
CA THR A 210 7.60 22.69 -4.39
C THR A 210 6.16 23.14 -4.18
N GLY A 211 5.39 22.45 -3.34
CA GLY A 211 3.95 22.61 -3.22
C GLY A 211 3.13 21.82 -4.26
N GLU A 212 3.78 21.13 -5.21
CA GLU A 212 3.12 20.42 -6.31
C GLU A 212 3.09 18.90 -6.11
N MET A 213 1.90 18.31 -6.22
CA MET A 213 1.72 16.85 -6.23
C MET A 213 1.62 16.40 -7.69
N ILE A 214 2.59 15.60 -8.14
CA ILE A 214 2.67 15.05 -9.49
C ILE A 214 2.75 13.53 -9.32
N SER A 215 1.85 12.78 -9.96
CA SER A 215 1.94 11.31 -9.98
C SER A 215 3.09 10.89 -10.90
N LEU A 216 4.07 10.16 -10.37
CA LEU A 216 5.28 9.77 -11.10
C LEU A 216 5.19 8.31 -11.58
N SER A 217 6.00 7.97 -12.58
CA SER A 217 5.99 6.65 -13.22
C SER A 217 6.78 5.60 -12.45
N GLU A 218 6.11 4.59 -11.91
CA GLU A 218 6.80 3.36 -11.48
C GLU A 218 7.34 2.55 -12.66
N GLN A 219 6.73 2.68 -13.84
CA GLN A 219 7.10 1.89 -15.02
C GLN A 219 8.48 2.28 -15.58
N GLU A 220 8.84 3.56 -15.53
CA GLU A 220 10.19 4.00 -15.91
C GLU A 220 11.25 3.31 -15.05
N LEU A 221 11.03 3.18 -13.74
CA LEU A 221 11.94 2.42 -12.87
C LEU A 221 11.97 0.94 -13.28
N VAL A 222 10.80 0.32 -13.47
CA VAL A 222 10.69 -1.10 -13.84
C VAL A 222 11.36 -1.43 -15.18
N ASP A 223 11.32 -0.53 -16.17
CA ASP A 223 11.86 -0.75 -17.52
C ASP A 223 13.31 -0.23 -17.69
N CYS A 224 13.72 0.81 -16.97
CA CYS A 224 14.99 1.53 -17.19
C CYS A 224 16.02 1.38 -16.06
N ASP A 225 15.62 1.14 -14.80
CA ASP A 225 16.57 0.88 -13.70
C ASP A 225 16.99 -0.59 -13.70
N ASN A 226 18.00 -0.88 -14.54
CA ASN A 226 18.53 -2.22 -14.77
C ASN A 226 19.89 -2.47 -14.10
N VAL A 227 20.37 -1.54 -13.25
CA VAL A 227 21.68 -1.65 -12.58
C VAL A 227 21.51 -2.27 -11.20
N ASN A 228 21.34 -3.59 -11.18
CA ASN A 228 21.05 -4.43 -9.99
C ASN A 228 19.64 -4.28 -9.40
N ASN A 229 18.76 -3.53 -10.06
CA ASN A 229 17.31 -3.72 -9.98
C ASN A 229 16.86 -4.54 -11.21
N PHE A 230 15.81 -5.36 -11.06
CA PHE A 230 15.45 -6.43 -12.00
C PHE A 230 13.99 -6.38 -12.47
N GLY A 231 13.41 -5.17 -12.55
CA GLY A 231 12.02 -4.95 -12.96
C GLY A 231 11.03 -5.70 -12.04
N CYS A 232 10.11 -6.48 -12.63
CA CYS A 232 9.18 -7.33 -11.88
C CYS A 232 9.84 -8.49 -11.12
N ASN A 233 11.13 -8.79 -11.36
CA ASN A 233 11.87 -9.78 -10.57
C ASN A 233 12.45 -9.17 -9.28
N GLY A 234 12.16 -7.90 -8.98
CA GLY A 234 12.48 -7.28 -7.71
C GLY A 234 13.67 -6.34 -7.71
N GLY A 235 13.84 -5.63 -6.59
CA GLY A 235 14.82 -4.56 -6.45
C GLY A 235 14.84 -3.91 -5.07
N THR A 236 15.51 -2.75 -4.98
CA THR A 236 15.68 -1.92 -3.78
C THR A 236 15.46 -0.43 -4.10
N MET A 237 14.99 0.32 -3.10
CA MET A 237 14.67 1.73 -3.25
C MET A 237 15.92 2.62 -3.38
N ASP A 238 17.00 2.27 -2.68
CA ASP A 238 18.31 2.95 -2.79
C ASP A 238 18.80 3.05 -4.24
N LEU A 239 18.79 1.92 -4.96
CA LEU A 239 19.16 1.85 -6.38
C LEU A 239 18.23 2.69 -7.24
N ALA A 240 16.93 2.67 -6.95
CA ALA A 240 15.94 3.44 -7.70
C ALA A 240 16.12 4.96 -7.48
N PHE A 241 16.51 5.40 -6.27
CA PHE A 241 16.89 6.79 -6.04
C PHE A 241 18.20 7.14 -6.79
N GLU A 242 19.22 6.27 -6.77
CA GLU A 242 20.48 6.45 -7.54
C GLU A 242 20.20 6.55 -9.05
N PHE A 243 19.27 5.74 -9.56
CA PHE A 243 18.76 5.84 -10.92
C PHE A 243 18.12 7.22 -11.16
N ILE A 244 17.13 7.64 -10.37
CA ILE A 244 16.45 8.94 -10.57
C ILE A 244 17.46 10.11 -10.60
N VAL A 245 18.46 10.11 -9.73
CA VAL A 245 19.54 11.13 -9.72
C VAL A 245 20.34 11.09 -11.02
N SER A 246 20.89 9.93 -11.40
CA SER A 246 21.76 9.78 -12.57
C SER A 246 21.05 9.95 -13.91
N ASN A 247 19.76 9.62 -13.95
CA ASN A 247 18.82 9.73 -15.06
C ASN A 247 18.25 11.17 -15.24
N GLY A 248 18.67 12.11 -14.37
CA GLY A 248 18.28 13.53 -14.42
C GLY A 248 16.86 13.82 -13.93
N GLY A 249 16.20 12.86 -13.29
CA GLY A 249 14.81 12.90 -12.85
C GLY A 249 13.99 11.69 -13.32
N ILE A 250 12.68 11.80 -13.16
CA ILE A 250 11.68 10.77 -13.47
C ILE A 250 10.46 11.41 -14.15
N ASN A 251 9.79 10.67 -15.02
CA ASN A 251 8.63 11.09 -15.80
C ASN A 251 7.33 10.99 -14.99
N SER A 252 6.28 11.64 -15.49
CA SER A 252 4.94 11.48 -14.92
C SER A 252 4.34 10.12 -15.27
N GLU A 253 3.42 9.63 -14.45
CA GLU A 253 2.60 8.45 -14.76
C GLU A 253 1.81 8.64 -16.07
N SER A 254 1.43 9.86 -16.43
CA SER A 254 0.78 10.14 -17.72
C SER A 254 1.71 10.00 -18.94
N ASP A 255 3.00 10.33 -18.80
CA ASP A 255 3.97 10.23 -19.90
C ASP A 255 4.48 8.79 -20.08
N TYR A 256 4.63 8.06 -18.97
CA TYR A 256 5.09 6.67 -18.95
C TYR A 256 4.19 5.81 -18.04
N PRO A 257 3.00 5.39 -18.51
CA PRO A 257 2.01 4.69 -17.68
C PRO A 257 2.42 3.29 -17.24
N TYR A 258 1.93 2.87 -16.07
CA TYR A 258 2.14 1.55 -15.51
C TYR A 258 1.46 0.43 -16.29
N LYS A 259 2.22 -0.62 -16.59
CA LYS A 259 1.82 -1.82 -17.37
C LYS A 259 1.70 -3.08 -16.51
N GLY A 260 2.32 -3.13 -15.34
CA GLY A 260 2.35 -4.35 -14.50
C GLY A 260 3.23 -5.48 -15.05
N VAL A 261 4.16 -5.18 -15.96
CA VAL A 261 5.12 -6.11 -16.55
C VAL A 261 6.46 -5.39 -16.75
N GLY A 262 7.57 -6.14 -16.78
CA GLY A 262 8.88 -5.59 -17.15
C GLY A 262 9.04 -5.58 -18.67
N ASP A 263 9.46 -4.43 -19.21
CA ASP A 263 9.67 -4.22 -20.64
C ASP A 263 11.06 -3.60 -20.88
N VAL A 264 11.42 -3.34 -22.14
CA VAL A 264 12.62 -2.57 -22.47
C VAL A 264 12.34 -1.08 -22.25
N CYS A 265 13.25 -0.37 -21.56
CA CYS A 265 13.23 1.09 -21.41
C CYS A 265 12.88 1.82 -22.70
N ASP A 266 11.72 2.51 -22.74
CA ASP A 266 11.25 3.26 -23.90
C ASP A 266 11.97 4.62 -23.99
N PRO A 267 12.93 4.82 -24.93
CA PRO A 267 13.68 6.06 -25.03
C PRO A 267 12.85 7.22 -25.58
N VAL A 268 11.64 6.99 -26.08
CA VAL A 268 10.72 8.03 -26.56
C VAL A 268 9.96 8.64 -25.39
N ARG A 269 9.48 7.80 -24.46
CA ARG A 269 8.82 8.23 -23.22
C ARG A 269 9.79 8.74 -22.18
N ASN A 270 11.00 8.19 -22.14
CA ASN A 270 12.02 8.49 -21.15
C ASN A 270 12.68 9.88 -21.34
N LYS A 271 11.90 10.98 -21.28
CA LYS A 271 12.36 12.33 -21.72
C LYS A 271 11.87 13.54 -20.91
N ALA A 272 10.68 13.51 -20.33
CA ALA A 272 10.06 14.68 -19.71
C ALA A 272 10.70 15.08 -18.37
N LYS A 273 11.12 14.11 -17.55
CA LYS A 273 11.88 14.32 -16.29
C LYS A 273 11.25 15.35 -15.36
N VAL A 274 9.93 15.26 -15.20
CA VAL A 274 9.10 16.26 -14.50
C VAL A 274 9.47 16.48 -13.04
N VAL A 275 10.10 15.51 -12.37
CA VAL A 275 10.62 15.64 -11.01
C VAL A 275 12.04 15.08 -10.93
N SER A 276 12.94 15.82 -10.29
CA SER A 276 14.28 15.39 -9.92
C SER A 276 14.48 15.38 -8.40
N ILE A 277 15.49 14.64 -7.93
CA ILE A 277 15.99 14.63 -6.56
C ILE A 277 17.51 14.84 -6.59
N ASP A 278 18.07 15.41 -5.53
CA ASP A 278 19.49 15.74 -5.43
C ASP A 278 20.34 14.60 -4.88
N GLY A 279 19.69 13.59 -4.29
CA GLY A 279 20.32 12.43 -3.68
C GLY A 279 19.30 11.59 -2.90
N TYR A 280 19.81 10.68 -2.09
CA TYR A 280 19.05 9.95 -1.07
C TYR A 280 19.94 9.71 0.14
N GLU A 281 19.33 9.44 1.29
CA GLU A 281 20.03 9.07 2.51
C GLU A 281 19.31 7.91 3.20
N ASP A 282 20.07 7.07 3.88
CA ASP A 282 19.53 6.01 4.73
C ASP A 282 19.20 6.56 6.12
N VAL A 283 18.09 6.10 6.70
CA VAL A 283 17.81 6.29 8.12
C VAL A 283 18.72 5.37 8.93
N PRO A 284 19.30 5.81 10.07
CA PRO A 284 20.01 4.94 11.00
C PRO A 284 19.20 3.66 11.31
N PRO A 285 19.66 2.46 10.91
CA PRO A 285 18.84 1.26 10.99
C PRO A 285 18.71 0.77 12.43
N MET A 286 17.74 -0.11 12.64
CA MET A 286 17.42 -0.68 13.96
C MET A 286 17.01 0.37 15.01
N ASN A 287 16.45 1.50 14.57
CA ASN A 287 16.11 2.64 15.42
C ASN A 287 14.77 3.28 15.02
N GLU A 288 13.68 2.85 15.66
CA GLU A 288 12.34 3.39 15.42
C GLU A 288 12.24 4.90 15.70
N LYS A 289 13.05 5.46 16.60
CA LYS A 289 13.05 6.92 16.85
C LYS A 289 13.70 7.69 15.70
N ALA A 290 14.75 7.16 15.08
CA ALA A 290 15.35 7.75 13.88
C ALA A 290 14.38 7.71 12.69
N LEU A 291 13.64 6.59 12.54
CA LEU A 291 12.56 6.51 11.56
C LEU A 291 11.43 7.50 11.87
N MET A 292 11.02 7.65 13.14
CA MET A 292 9.99 8.61 13.55
C MET A 292 10.41 10.05 13.25
N LYS A 293 11.67 10.39 13.51
CA LYS A 293 12.28 11.67 13.16
C LYS A 293 12.27 11.92 11.66
N ALA A 294 12.68 10.93 10.84
CA ALA A 294 12.64 11.03 9.39
C ALA A 294 11.20 11.22 8.85
N VAL A 295 10.25 10.42 9.34
CA VAL A 295 8.83 10.48 8.98
C VAL A 295 8.19 11.81 9.39
N ALA A 296 8.67 12.47 10.46
CA ALA A 296 8.22 13.81 10.84
C ALA A 296 8.57 14.91 9.81
N HIS A 297 9.51 14.64 8.89
CA HIS A 297 9.97 15.60 7.89
C HIS A 297 9.46 15.28 6.47
N GLN A 298 9.27 14.01 6.12
CA GLN A 298 8.76 13.56 4.82
C GLN A 298 8.33 12.07 4.86
N PRO A 299 7.56 11.57 3.88
CA PRO A 299 7.39 10.12 3.70
C PRO A 299 8.73 9.39 3.48
N VAL A 300 8.85 8.19 4.05
CA VAL A 300 10.09 7.38 4.05
C VAL A 300 9.82 6.01 3.45
N SER A 301 10.61 5.61 2.44
CA SER A 301 10.57 4.27 1.85
C SER A 301 11.14 3.25 2.83
N VAL A 302 10.43 2.13 3.05
CA VAL A 302 10.86 1.07 3.97
C VAL A 302 10.66 -0.32 3.37
N GLY A 303 11.56 -1.24 3.69
CA GLY A 303 11.36 -2.67 3.51
C GLY A 303 10.69 -3.30 4.72
N ILE A 304 9.74 -4.20 4.50
CA ILE A 304 9.09 -5.04 5.52
C ILE A 304 9.05 -6.50 5.07
N GLU A 305 8.87 -7.41 6.02
CA GLU A 305 8.37 -8.76 5.75
C GLU A 305 6.83 -8.72 5.73
N ALA A 306 6.23 -8.83 4.53
CA ALA A 306 4.79 -8.92 4.31
C ALA A 306 4.32 -10.36 4.07
N SER A 307 5.19 -11.33 4.34
CA SER A 307 5.10 -12.73 3.92
C SER A 307 3.92 -13.53 4.50
N GLY A 308 3.41 -13.13 5.67
CA GLY A 308 2.42 -13.86 6.46
C GLY A 308 0.97 -13.78 5.93
N ARG A 309 0.17 -14.79 6.29
CA ARG A 309 -1.25 -14.91 5.89
C ARG A 309 -2.13 -13.81 6.51
N GLU A 310 -1.79 -13.38 7.72
CA GLU A 310 -2.40 -12.26 8.42
C GLU A 310 -2.16 -10.93 7.69
N PHE A 311 -1.00 -10.76 7.04
CA PHE A 311 -0.72 -9.57 6.24
C PHE A 311 -1.48 -9.62 4.91
N GLN A 312 -1.45 -10.77 4.22
CA GLN A 312 -2.24 -11.03 3.00
C GLN A 312 -3.71 -10.66 3.20
N LEU A 313 -4.32 -11.06 4.31
CA LEU A 313 -5.75 -10.91 4.60
C LEU A 313 -6.09 -9.71 5.50
N TYR A 314 -5.13 -8.81 5.78
CA TYR A 314 -5.36 -7.63 6.61
C TYR A 314 -6.51 -6.76 6.07
N SER A 315 -7.35 -6.27 6.99
CA SER A 315 -8.46 -5.38 6.68
C SER A 315 -8.47 -4.08 7.49
N SER A 316 -8.22 -4.11 8.81
CA SER A 316 -8.24 -2.89 9.63
C SER A 316 -7.62 -3.07 11.01
N GLY A 317 -7.35 -1.96 11.70
CA GLY A 317 -6.80 -1.91 13.07
C GLY A 317 -5.27 -1.93 13.12
N VAL A 318 -4.71 -1.87 14.33
CA VAL A 318 -3.26 -1.88 14.54
C VAL A 318 -2.73 -3.32 14.42
N TYR A 319 -2.08 -3.60 13.28
CA TYR A 319 -1.51 -4.89 12.94
C TYR A 319 -0.41 -5.29 13.92
N SER A 320 -0.74 -6.30 14.73
CA SER A 320 0.10 -6.83 15.81
C SER A 320 0.50 -8.29 15.60
N ALA A 321 0.21 -8.89 14.44
CA ALA A 321 0.58 -10.28 14.12
C ALA A 321 2.09 -10.55 14.28
N SER A 322 2.44 -11.83 14.41
CA SER A 322 3.83 -12.28 14.32
C SER A 322 4.34 -12.15 12.88
N CYS A 323 5.57 -11.68 12.73
CA CYS A 323 6.31 -11.61 11.48
C CYS A 323 7.81 -11.63 11.82
N GLY A 324 8.62 -12.09 10.88
CA GLY A 324 10.08 -12.10 11.01
C GLY A 324 10.71 -10.78 10.60
N THR A 325 11.87 -10.88 9.96
CA THR A 325 12.66 -9.76 9.44
C THR A 325 13.27 -10.06 8.06
N GLU A 326 12.76 -11.08 7.36
CA GLU A 326 13.17 -11.43 6.00
C GLU A 326 12.42 -10.53 5.00
N LEU A 327 12.89 -9.29 4.86
CA LEU A 327 12.16 -8.27 4.10
C LEU A 327 11.97 -8.71 2.64
N ASP A 328 10.72 -8.71 2.20
CA ASP A 328 10.29 -9.17 0.88
C ASP A 328 9.35 -8.17 0.18
N HIS A 329 8.98 -7.08 0.85
CA HIS A 329 8.07 -6.07 0.32
C HIS A 329 8.53 -4.63 0.59
N GLY A 330 8.42 -3.78 -0.43
CA GLY A 330 8.72 -2.35 -0.36
C GLY A 330 7.44 -1.55 -0.17
N VAL A 331 7.38 -0.73 0.88
CA VAL A 331 6.23 0.13 1.22
C VAL A 331 6.73 1.52 1.64
N VAL A 332 5.84 2.46 1.93
CA VAL A 332 6.24 3.80 2.37
C VAL A 332 5.51 4.19 3.66
N VAL A 333 6.27 4.64 4.66
CA VAL A 333 5.71 5.20 5.89
C VAL A 333 5.32 6.65 5.62
N VAL A 334 4.03 6.94 5.74
CA VAL A 334 3.45 8.27 5.48
C VAL A 334 3.01 8.98 6.76
N GLY A 335 3.27 8.38 7.92
CA GLY A 335 2.85 8.93 9.19
C GLY A 335 2.99 7.95 10.35
N TYR A 336 2.53 8.37 11.51
CA TYR A 336 2.44 7.59 12.74
C TYR A 336 1.43 8.24 13.69
N GLY A 337 1.03 7.51 14.72
CA GLY A 337 0.20 8.03 15.80
C GLY A 337 0.04 7.00 16.91
N SER A 338 -1.04 7.17 17.68
CA SER A 338 -1.43 6.31 18.80
C SER A 338 -2.96 6.24 18.85
N GLU A 339 -3.51 5.04 19.05
CA GLU A 339 -4.95 4.81 19.22
C GLU A 339 -5.16 3.79 20.35
N ASN A 340 -6.06 4.05 21.30
CA ASN A 340 -6.39 3.14 22.40
C ASN A 340 -5.16 2.60 23.18
N GLY A 341 -4.12 3.42 23.35
CA GLY A 341 -2.87 3.03 24.02
C GLY A 341 -1.93 2.16 23.18
N LYS A 342 -2.18 2.05 21.86
CA LYS A 342 -1.31 1.36 20.90
C LYS A 342 -0.72 2.36 19.90
N ASP A 343 0.61 2.42 19.87
CA ASP A 343 1.35 3.21 18.90
C ASP A 343 1.40 2.49 17.55
N TYR A 344 1.32 3.25 16.46
CA TYR A 344 1.39 2.70 15.10
C TYR A 344 2.13 3.58 14.11
N TRP A 345 2.64 2.95 13.06
CA TRP A 345 3.04 3.55 11.79
C TRP A 345 1.85 3.58 10.83
N ILE A 346 1.70 4.64 10.02
CA ILE A 346 0.76 4.67 8.88
C ILE A 346 1.56 4.32 7.64
N VAL A 347 1.25 3.19 7.02
CA VAL A 347 2.03 2.64 5.89
C VAL A 347 1.14 2.57 4.64
N ARG A 348 1.56 3.21 3.55
CA ARG A 348 0.93 3.13 2.22
C ARG A 348 1.46 1.89 1.50
N ASN A 349 0.54 1.04 1.05
CA ASN A 349 0.82 -0.15 0.28
C ASN A 349 0.51 0.07 -1.22
N SER A 350 0.91 -0.87 -2.07
CA SER A 350 0.82 -0.82 -3.54
C SER A 350 -0.13 -1.88 -4.13
N TRP A 351 -1.20 -2.25 -3.39
CA TRP A 351 -2.16 -3.30 -3.78
C TRP A 351 -3.56 -2.77 -4.10
N GLY A 352 -3.73 -1.48 -4.37
CA GLY A 352 -5.04 -0.86 -4.57
C GLY A 352 -5.81 -0.63 -3.27
N SER A 353 -6.87 0.18 -3.33
CA SER A 353 -7.66 0.58 -2.16
C SER A 353 -8.56 -0.52 -1.58
N ASN A 354 -8.68 -1.67 -2.24
CA ASN A 354 -9.50 -2.81 -1.78
C ASN A 354 -8.79 -3.71 -0.75
N TRP A 355 -7.55 -3.38 -0.38
CA TRP A 355 -6.78 -4.08 0.64
C TRP A 355 -6.55 -3.17 1.85
N GLY A 356 -6.63 -3.73 3.08
CA GLY A 356 -6.43 -2.96 4.30
C GLY A 356 -7.39 -1.77 4.47
N GLU A 357 -6.90 -0.73 5.13
CA GLU A 357 -7.63 0.52 5.39
C GLU A 357 -7.48 1.44 4.17
N ASP A 358 -8.30 1.23 3.15
CA ASP A 358 -8.28 1.96 1.86
C ASP A 358 -6.88 1.95 1.18
N GLY A 359 -6.18 0.82 1.23
CA GLY A 359 -4.81 0.64 0.69
C GLY A 359 -3.68 0.93 1.68
N TYR A 360 -4.02 1.25 2.94
CA TYR A 360 -3.07 1.47 4.02
C TYR A 360 -3.09 0.34 5.05
N ILE A 361 -2.03 0.25 5.85
CA ILE A 361 -1.97 -0.57 7.06
C ILE A 361 -1.40 0.25 8.22
N ARG A 362 -2.01 0.11 9.39
CA ARG A 362 -1.47 0.61 10.65
C ARG A 362 -0.63 -0.48 11.31
N MET A 363 0.69 -0.36 11.26
CA MET A 363 1.61 -1.37 11.84
C MET A 363 2.01 -0.96 13.25
N GLU A 364 2.00 -1.90 14.21
CA GLU A 364 2.42 -1.68 15.60
C GLU A 364 3.82 -1.02 15.68
N ARG A 365 3.98 -0.04 16.58
CA ARG A 365 5.22 0.73 16.83
C ARG A 365 5.58 0.63 18.32
N ASN A 366 6.83 0.96 18.68
CA ASN A 366 7.35 0.94 20.05
C ASN A 366 7.24 -0.45 20.70
N MET A 367 7.51 -1.50 19.90
CA MET A 367 7.53 -2.88 20.37
C MET A 367 8.57 -3.10 21.48
N VAL A 368 8.29 -4.02 22.40
CA VAL A 368 9.22 -4.44 23.45
C VAL A 368 9.73 -5.87 23.22
N GLY A 369 10.94 -6.17 23.68
CA GLY A 369 11.54 -7.51 23.59
C GLY A 369 12.46 -7.72 22.38
N ARG A 370 12.63 -8.98 21.95
CA ARG A 370 13.70 -9.44 21.04
C ARG A 370 13.76 -8.72 19.68
N HIS A 371 12.62 -8.24 19.18
CA HIS A 371 12.51 -7.58 17.86
C HIS A 371 12.20 -6.07 17.97
N ALA A 372 12.32 -5.49 19.17
CA ALA A 372 12.09 -4.06 19.41
C ALA A 372 12.97 -3.17 18.53
N SER A 373 14.25 -3.52 18.39
CA SER A 373 15.20 -2.73 17.60
C SER A 373 14.92 -2.81 16.10
N SER A 374 14.55 -3.97 15.54
CA SER A 374 14.17 -4.10 14.14
C SER A 374 12.84 -3.43 13.78
N GLY A 375 11.99 -3.15 14.77
CA GLY A 375 10.61 -2.72 14.58
C GLY A 375 9.73 -3.83 14.01
N LYS A 376 8.42 -3.55 13.88
CA LYS A 376 7.44 -4.52 13.38
C LYS A 376 7.79 -4.98 11.97
N CYS A 377 7.89 -6.29 11.77
CA CYS A 377 8.25 -6.93 10.50
C CYS A 377 9.53 -6.39 9.85
N GLY A 378 10.48 -5.90 10.65
CA GLY A 378 11.76 -5.37 10.17
C GLY A 378 11.71 -3.95 9.57
N ILE A 379 10.65 -3.17 9.79
CA ILE A 379 10.42 -1.84 9.20
C ILE A 379 11.58 -0.82 9.35
N THR A 380 12.49 -1.01 10.31
CA THR A 380 13.66 -0.13 10.52
C THR A 380 14.97 -0.70 9.93
N LEU A 381 14.95 -1.83 9.22
CA LEU A 381 16.15 -2.51 8.71
C LEU A 381 16.55 -2.09 7.29
N MET A 382 15.66 -1.43 6.56
CA MET A 382 15.91 -0.91 5.21
C MET A 382 15.01 0.30 4.98
N ALA A 383 15.33 1.41 5.65
CA ALA A 383 14.59 2.67 5.57
C ALA A 383 15.48 3.75 4.92
N SER A 384 15.03 4.32 3.80
CA SER A 384 15.74 5.36 3.05
C SER A 384 14.77 6.38 2.48
N TYR A 385 15.27 7.58 2.18
CA TYR A 385 14.45 8.70 1.75
C TYR A 385 15.17 9.56 0.71
N PRO A 386 14.45 10.09 -0.30
CA PRO A 386 15.02 10.99 -1.28
C PRO A 386 15.31 12.36 -0.64
N VAL A 387 16.43 12.97 -1.01
CA VAL A 387 16.80 14.34 -0.64
C VAL A 387 16.47 15.26 -1.82
N LYS A 388 15.68 16.30 -1.56
CA LYS A 388 15.38 17.36 -2.54
C LYS A 388 15.57 18.72 -1.90
N TYR A 389 16.38 19.58 -2.51
CA TYR A 389 16.60 20.96 -2.07
C TYR A 389 15.60 21.90 -2.72
N GLY A 390 15.13 22.89 -1.96
CA GLY A 390 14.37 24.01 -2.52
C GLY A 390 15.30 25.02 -3.18
N ASN A 391 14.77 25.84 -4.10
CA ASN A 391 15.53 26.88 -4.81
C ASN A 391 16.14 27.97 -3.88
N ASN A 392 15.79 27.96 -2.60
CA ASN A 392 16.34 28.85 -1.58
C ASN A 392 17.49 28.16 -0.80
N ASN A 393 18.68 28.18 -1.40
CA ASN A 393 20.01 27.98 -0.79
C ASN A 393 20.29 26.59 -0.13
N PRO A 394 21.24 25.79 -0.65
CA PRO A 394 21.49 24.40 -0.17
C PRO A 394 21.99 24.29 1.28
N SER A 395 22.33 25.39 1.95
CA SER A 395 22.68 25.39 3.38
C SER A 395 21.48 25.33 4.33
N ILE A 396 20.24 25.45 3.83
CA ILE A 396 19.03 25.57 4.67
C ILE A 396 18.40 24.20 5.00
N SER A 397 18.74 23.11 4.31
CA SER A 397 18.14 21.78 4.56
C SER A 397 18.45 21.17 5.93
N ASN A 398 19.46 21.67 6.64
CA ASN A 398 19.77 21.27 8.02
C ASN A 398 18.88 21.99 9.05
N ASN A 399 18.13 23.01 8.62
CA ASN A 399 17.10 23.69 9.39
C ASN A 399 15.79 23.69 8.59
N VAL A 400 15.14 22.52 8.52
CA VAL A 400 13.68 22.53 8.63
C VAL A 400 13.40 23.17 9.99
N ASN A 401 13.04 24.45 9.97
CA ASN A 401 12.90 25.27 11.17
C ASN A 401 12.05 24.51 12.20
N SER A 402 12.41 24.60 13.47
CA SER A 402 11.55 24.15 14.58
C SER A 402 10.13 24.75 14.50
N HIS A 403 9.99 25.91 13.85
CA HIS A 403 8.69 26.49 13.50
C HIS A 403 7.84 25.65 12.54
N GLN A 404 8.43 24.96 11.56
CA GLN A 404 7.68 24.10 10.65
C GLN A 404 7.21 22.82 11.36
N ILE A 405 8.03 22.28 12.27
CA ILE A 405 7.65 21.19 13.20
C ILE A 405 6.56 21.65 14.18
N SER A 406 6.60 22.90 14.66
CA SER A 406 5.54 23.48 15.50
C SER A 406 4.25 23.85 14.75
N SER A 407 4.24 23.65 13.43
CA SER A 407 3.04 23.78 12.57
C SER A 407 2.53 22.42 12.10
N ILE A 408 2.84 21.36 12.86
CA ILE A 408 2.34 19.99 12.69
C ILE A 408 1.40 19.63 13.84
#